data_AF-D4YY49-F1
#
_entry.id   AF-D4YY49-F1
#
_cell.length_a   1.000
_cell.length_b   1.000
_cell.length_c   1.000
_cell.angle_alpha   90.00
_cell.angle_beta   90.00
_cell.angle_gamma   90.00
#
_symmetry.space_group_name_H-M   'P 1'
#
loop_
_entity.id
_entity.type
_entity.pdbx_description
1 polymer ?
#
loop_
_entity_poly.entity_id
_entity_poly.type
_entity_poly.pdbx_seq_one_letter_code
_entity_poly.pdbx_strand_id
1 'polypeptide(L)' 'MITAKHIPWEPIATLPEDRKDGRRLLLWEVDLPVIGRWDSDREGWEDPESMHILEEVTHWADINPPV' A
#
# COMPACT_ATOMS: atom_id res chain seq x y z
N MET A 1 -16.26 17.68 -14.53
CA MET A 1 -16.66 16.63 -13.56
C MET A 1 -15.40 15.86 -13.19
N ILE A 2 -14.92 16.02 -11.96
CA ILE A 2 -13.94 15.08 -11.41
C ILE A 2 -14.79 13.94 -10.87
N THR A 3 -14.91 12.86 -11.62
CA THR A 3 -15.49 11.62 -11.09
C THR A 3 -14.52 11.09 -10.05
N ALA A 4 -14.96 10.99 -8.79
CA ALA A 4 -14.23 10.23 -7.79
C ALA A 4 -14.11 8.79 -8.31
N LYS A 5 -12.95 8.46 -8.89
CA LYS A 5 -12.68 7.09 -9.32
C LYS A 5 -12.64 6.24 -8.06
N HIS A 6 -13.44 5.19 -8.05
CA HIS A 6 -13.34 4.16 -7.02
C HIS A 6 -11.92 3.59 -7.05
N ILE A 7 -11.27 3.51 -5.90
CA ILE A 7 -9.95 2.89 -5.79
C ILE A 7 -10.15 1.38 -5.92
N PRO A 8 -9.50 0.69 -6.88
CA PRO A 8 -9.61 -0.75 -7.03
C PRO A 8 -8.70 -1.42 -6.00
N TRP A 9 -9.21 -1.57 -4.78
CA TRP A 9 -8.50 -2.27 -3.71
C TRP A 9 -8.41 -3.76 -4.00
N GLU A 10 -7.20 -4.28 -3.97
CA GLU A 10 -6.90 -5.69 -4.13
C GLU A 10 -6.47 -6.27 -2.76
N PRO A 11 -6.82 -7.52 -2.43
CA PRO A 11 -6.37 -8.14 -1.18
C PRO A 11 -4.83 -8.17 -1.10
N ILE A 12 -4.25 -7.92 0.08
CA ILE A 12 -2.79 -7.90 0.25
C ILE A 12 -2.13 -9.23 -0.17
N ALA A 13 -2.86 -10.34 -0.04
CA ALA A 13 -2.41 -11.67 -0.45
C ALA A 13 -2.21 -11.82 -1.97
N THR A 14 -2.78 -10.93 -2.79
CA THR A 14 -2.61 -10.93 -4.26
C THR A 14 -1.49 -9.99 -4.72
N LEU A 15 -0.80 -9.31 -3.79
CA LEU A 15 0.25 -8.35 -4.11
C LEU A 15 1.39 -9.02 -4.88
N PRO A 16 1.72 -8.54 -6.09
CA PRO A 16 2.89 -9.01 -6.83
C PRO A 16 4.20 -8.69 -6.10
N GLU A 17 5.17 -9.61 -6.16
CA GLU A 17 6.47 -9.42 -5.51
C GLU A 17 7.24 -8.19 -6.02
N ASP A 18 7.05 -7.77 -7.27
CA ASP A 18 7.70 -6.58 -7.85
C ASP A 18 7.24 -5.26 -7.21
N ARG A 19 6.16 -5.28 -6.42
CA ARG A 19 5.66 -4.12 -5.67
C ARG A 19 6.32 -3.97 -4.29
N LYS A 20 7.09 -4.96 -3.85
CA LYS A 20 7.91 -4.92 -2.63
C LYS A 20 9.32 -4.37 -2.92
N ASP A 21 9.40 -3.30 -3.70
CA ASP A 21 10.65 -2.69 -4.17
C ASP A 21 10.96 -1.33 -3.50
N GLY A 22 10.24 -1.01 -2.42
CA GLY A 22 10.37 0.27 -1.73
C GLY A 22 9.58 1.42 -2.40
N ARG A 23 8.75 1.15 -3.41
CA ARG A 23 7.79 2.15 -3.92
C ARG A 23 6.68 2.43 -2.90
N ARG A 24 6.04 3.59 -3.06
CA ARG A 24 4.86 3.96 -2.28
C ARG A 24 3.63 3.29 -2.87
N LEU A 25 2.84 2.65 -2.01
CA LEU A 25 1.55 2.07 -2.33
C LEU A 25 0.48 2.67 -1.43
N LEU A 26 -0.77 2.58 -1.87
CA LEU A 26 -1.89 2.82 -1.01
C LEU A 26 -2.22 1.49 -0.31
N LEU A 27 -2.30 1.49 1.01
CA LEU A 27 -2.59 0.32 1.82
C LEU A 27 -3.84 0.56 2.65
N TRP A 28 -4.58 -0.51 2.94
CA TRP A 28 -5.70 -0.47 3.89
C TRP A 28 -5.26 -1.09 5.19
N GLU A 29 -5.10 -0.28 6.23
CA GLU A 29 -4.67 -0.73 7.55
C GLU A 29 -5.79 -0.46 8.57
N VAL A 30 -6.14 -1.51 9.32
CA VAL A 30 -7.27 -1.54 10.27
C VAL A 30 -8.59 -1.14 9.60
N ASP A 31 -8.89 0.16 9.53
CA ASP A 31 -10.11 0.73 8.96
C ASP A 31 -9.86 2.02 8.14
N LEU A 32 -8.61 2.31 7.79
CA LEU A 32 -8.27 3.52 7.04
C LEU A 32 -7.27 3.28 5.89
N PRO A 33 -7.38 4.06 4.80
CA PRO A 33 -6.36 4.08 3.77
C PRO A 33 -5.13 4.87 4.25
N VAL A 34 -3.95 4.28 4.11
CA VAL A 34 -2.65 4.88 4.44
C VAL A 34 -1.68 4.77 3.26
N ILE A 35 -0.63 5.58 3.27
CA ILE A 35 0.49 5.41 2.34
C ILE A 35 1.52 4.52 3.02
N GLY A 36 1.88 3.42 2.37
CA GLY A 36 2.90 2.51 2.87
C GLY A 36 4.04 2.30 1.89
N ARG A 37 5.15 1.82 2.43
CA ARG A 37 6.32 1.36 1.69
C ARG A 37 6.78 0.02 2.26
N TRP A 38 7.21 -0.88 1.38
CA TRP A 38 7.85 -2.12 1.83
C TRP A 38 9.27 -1.83 2.31
N ASP A 39 9.57 -2.23 3.54
CA ASP A 39 10.92 -2.26 4.11
C ASP A 39 11.46 -3.69 4.04
N SER A 40 12.46 -3.91 3.18
CA SER A 40 13.10 -5.21 2.99
C SER A 40 13.98 -5.64 4.16
N ASP A 41 14.50 -4.70 4.96
CA ASP A 41 15.34 -5.03 6.13
C ASP A 41 14.50 -5.56 7.30
N ARG A 42 13.24 -5.09 7.40
CA ARG A 42 12.27 -5.49 8.43
C ARG A 42 11.24 -6.49 7.95
N GLU A 43 11.25 -6.82 6.66
CA GLU A 43 10.25 -7.66 5.99
C GLU A 43 8.81 -7.21 6.28
N GLY A 44 8.55 -5.90 6.24
CA GLY A 44 7.29 -5.32 6.69
C GLY A 44 6.87 -4.07 5.93
N TRP A 45 5.61 -3.70 6.09
CA TRP A 45 5.09 -2.42 5.61
C TRP A 45 5.36 -1.34 6.65
N GLU A 46 5.79 -0.17 6.20
CA GLU A 46 5.94 1.00 7.06
C GLU A 46 5.29 2.24 6.45
N ASP A 47 4.86 3.14 7.33
CA ASP A 47 4.56 4.51 6.96
C ASP A 47 5.88 5.23 6.63
N PRO A 48 6.04 5.75 5.40
CA PRO A 48 7.32 6.30 4.95
C PRO A 48 7.69 7.64 5.59
N GLU A 49 6.78 8.31 6.29
CA GLU A 49 7.04 9.61 6.94
C GLU A 49 7.38 9.46 8.42
N SER A 50 6.68 8.55 9.11
CA SER A 50 6.85 8.28 10.54
C SER A 50 7.76 7.09 10.84
N MET A 51 8.08 6.26 9.83
CA MET A 51 8.80 4.98 9.97
C MET A 51 8.11 3.99 10.92
N HIS A 52 6.80 4.17 11.13
CA HIS A 52 5.96 3.27 11.92
C HIS A 52 5.62 2.03 11.10
N ILE A 53 5.71 0.84 11.71
CA ILE A 53 5.34 -0.41 11.06
C ILE A 53 3.82 -0.53 11.01
N LEU A 54 3.29 -0.86 9.85
CA LEU A 54 1.87 -1.11 9.62
C LEU A 54 1.61 -2.61 9.82
N GLU A 55 0.88 -2.96 10.87
CA GLU A 55 0.74 -4.36 11.30
C GLU A 55 -0.49 -5.05 10.66
N GLU A 56 -1.59 -4.33 10.45
CA GLU A 56 -2.88 -4.90 10.03
C GLU A 56 -3.26 -4.50 8.60
N VAL A 57 -2.31 -4.63 7.66
CA VAL A 57 -2.54 -4.34 6.24
C VAL A 57 -3.37 -5.46 5.59
N THR A 58 -4.55 -5.12 5.07
CA THR A 58 -5.48 -6.09 4.46
C THR A 58 -5.62 -5.95 2.95
N HIS A 59 -5.45 -4.74 2.42
CA HIS A 59 -5.59 -4.45 0.99
C HIS A 59 -4.50 -3.49 0.50
N TRP A 60 -4.32 -3.48 -0.81
CA TRP A 60 -3.39 -2.59 -1.48
C TRP A 60 -4.02 -2.01 -2.76
N ALA A 61 -3.50 -0.87 -3.20
CA ALA A 61 -3.76 -0.33 -4.52
C ALA A 61 -2.55 0.48 -4.98
N ASP A 62 -2.37 0.55 -6.29
CA ASP A 62 -1.39 1.45 -6.89
C ASP A 62 -1.82 2.90 -6.76
N ILE A 63 -0.91 3.75 -6.28
CA ILE A 63 -1.11 5.21 -6.28
C ILE A 63 -1.09 5.73 -7.73
N ASN A 64 -0.14 5.23 -8.52
CA ASN A 64 -0.01 5.49 -9.95
C ASN A 64 0.01 4.13 -10.67
N PRO A 65 -1.15 3.58 -11.06
CA PRO A 65 -1.16 2.35 -11.84
C PRO A 65 -0.41 2.60 -13.16
N PRO A 66 0.39 1.64 -13.66
CA PRO A 66 0.95 1.74 -15.00
C PRO A 66 -0.18 1.93 -16.02
N VAL A 67 -0.05 2.96 -16.86
CA VAL A 67 -0.98 3.28 -17.96
C VAL A 67 -0.88 2.31 -19.11
#